data_AF-A0A9E2AI08-F1
#
_entry.id   AF-A0A9E2AI08-F1
#
_cell.length_a   1.000
_cell.length_b   1.000
_cell.length_c   1.000
_cell.angle_alpha   90.00
_cell.angle_beta   90.00
_cell.angle_gamma   90.00
#
_symmetry.space_group_name_H-M   'P 1'
#
loop_
_entity.id
_entity.type
_entity.pdbx_description
1 polymer ?
#
loop_
_entity_poly.entity_id
_entity_poly.type
_entity_poly.pdbx_seq_one_letter_code
_entity_poly.pdbx_strand_id
1 'polypeptide(L)'
;PVSIIDANTGIEAIDKAIEELYQTGYMHNHVRMYTAAIACNNSQSHWKIPAQWMYYHLIDGDWASNALSWQWVAGSNANKKYYANQENINKYCYTRQQSTFLDVPYSAFNQMSIPEVLQETSTPEFKTTLPTTSNPTIDASVPTLIYNYYNLDPNWRSSEKANRILLMEPSKFQQYPISKNAMDFMLNLANDNIEDIQIYAGEFQELQKNFDIQDIIYKEHPLNYNYSGKEDPRDWMFSVKGYYRSFFAFWKKCKMELK
;
A
#
# COMPACT_ATOMS: atom_id res chain seq x y z
N PRO A 1 2.63 -12.82 14.08
CA PRO A 1 3.73 -13.69 14.57
C PRO A 1 5.06 -12.98 14.50
N VAL A 2 5.89 -13.12 15.53
CA VAL A 2 7.27 -12.57 15.54
C VAL A 2 8.08 -13.15 14.38
N SER A 3 7.90 -14.44 14.07
CA SER A 3 8.54 -15.10 12.93
C SER A 3 8.30 -14.46 11.56
N ILE A 4 7.19 -13.74 11.35
CA ILE A 4 6.99 -12.96 10.10
C ILE A 4 7.80 -11.67 10.13
N ILE A 5 7.88 -11.01 11.29
CA ILE A 5 8.67 -9.78 11.44
C ILE A 5 10.15 -10.11 11.23
N ASP A 6 10.61 -11.23 11.75
CA ASP A 6 12.02 -11.63 11.73
C ASP A 6 12.43 -12.42 10.48
N ALA A 7 11.52 -12.58 9.50
CA ALA A 7 11.75 -13.41 8.31
C ALA A 7 12.21 -14.85 8.66
N ASN A 8 11.61 -15.45 9.68
CA ASN A 8 11.98 -16.75 10.23
C ASN A 8 10.75 -17.62 10.49
N THR A 9 9.89 -17.74 9.47
CA THR A 9 8.70 -18.60 9.51
C THR A 9 9.07 -20.07 9.41
N GLY A 10 10.26 -20.40 8.91
CA GLY A 10 10.66 -21.77 8.59
C GLY A 10 10.17 -22.22 7.21
N ILE A 11 9.65 -21.30 6.40
CA ILE A 11 9.28 -21.52 5.00
C ILE A 11 10.23 -20.68 4.11
N GLU A 12 11.21 -21.34 3.49
CA GLU A 12 12.34 -20.69 2.80
C GLU A 12 11.90 -19.62 1.79
N ALA A 13 10.86 -19.90 1.01
CA ALA A 13 10.35 -18.98 0.00
C ALA A 13 9.69 -17.74 0.61
N ILE A 14 9.08 -17.88 1.78
CA ILE A 14 8.42 -16.78 2.50
C ILE A 14 9.47 -15.92 3.18
N ASP A 15 10.39 -16.55 3.89
CA ASP A 15 11.48 -15.89 4.63
C ASP A 15 12.33 -15.04 3.67
N LYS A 16 12.76 -15.62 2.54
CA LYS A 16 13.47 -14.87 1.49
C LYS A 16 12.67 -13.70 0.92
N ALA A 17 11.37 -13.86 0.72
CA ALA A 17 10.54 -12.79 0.19
C ALA A 17 10.31 -11.66 1.21
N ILE A 18 10.31 -11.98 2.50
CA ILE A 18 10.25 -10.97 3.57
C ILE A 18 11.58 -10.19 3.62
N GLU A 19 12.72 -10.89 3.53
CA GLU A 19 14.03 -10.23 3.43
C GLU A 19 14.08 -9.31 2.21
N GLU A 20 13.61 -9.77 1.04
CA GLU A 20 13.54 -8.96 -0.18
C GLU A 20 12.58 -7.76 -0.01
N LEU A 21 11.45 -7.94 0.66
CA LEU A 21 10.54 -6.84 0.99
C LEU A 21 11.23 -5.78 1.85
N TYR A 22 12.03 -6.17 2.84
CA TYR A 22 12.75 -5.19 3.68
C TYR A 22 13.87 -4.49 2.91
N GLN A 23 14.55 -5.19 2.01
CA GLN A 23 15.63 -4.63 1.22
C GLN A 23 15.14 -3.70 0.10
N THR A 24 14.05 -4.06 -0.57
CA THR A 24 13.60 -3.43 -1.83
C THR A 24 12.28 -2.69 -1.70
N GLY A 25 11.48 -3.02 -0.67
CA GLY A 25 10.10 -2.58 -0.53
C GLY A 25 9.14 -3.23 -1.55
N TYR A 26 9.53 -4.33 -2.19
CA TYR A 26 8.69 -5.09 -3.10
C TYR A 26 8.47 -6.52 -2.60
N MET A 27 7.25 -7.04 -2.79
CA MET A 27 6.94 -8.45 -2.60
C MET A 27 6.03 -8.92 -3.73
N HIS A 28 6.29 -10.08 -4.33
CA HIS A 28 5.44 -10.62 -5.38
C HIS A 28 4.05 -11.03 -4.85
N ASN A 29 2.99 -10.84 -5.64
CA ASN A 29 1.60 -11.04 -5.22
C ASN A 29 1.31 -12.44 -4.62
N HIS A 30 1.83 -13.52 -5.23
CA HIS A 30 1.65 -14.86 -4.65
C HIS A 30 2.19 -14.95 -3.22
N VAL A 31 3.37 -14.40 -2.97
CA VAL A 31 4.00 -14.47 -1.65
C VAL A 31 3.32 -13.52 -0.65
N ARG A 32 2.74 -12.40 -1.12
CA ARG A 32 1.84 -11.58 -0.27
C ARG A 32 0.66 -12.41 0.24
N MET A 33 0.00 -13.17 -0.65
CA MET A 33 -1.12 -14.03 -0.28
C MET A 33 -0.70 -15.18 0.67
N TYR A 34 0.45 -15.80 0.43
CA TYR A 34 0.97 -16.87 1.29
C TYR A 34 1.34 -16.36 2.68
N THR A 35 2.05 -15.24 2.76
CA THR A 35 2.39 -14.58 4.02
C THR A 35 1.13 -14.20 4.79
N ALA A 36 0.12 -13.68 4.10
CA ALA A 36 -1.17 -13.38 4.70
C ALA A 36 -1.91 -14.63 5.19
N ALA A 37 -1.80 -15.77 4.49
CA ALA A 37 -2.40 -17.03 4.93
C ALA A 37 -1.71 -17.55 6.19
N ILE A 38 -0.37 -17.49 6.24
CA ILE A 38 0.42 -17.87 7.42
C ILE A 38 0.01 -17.01 8.63
N ALA A 39 -0.05 -15.69 8.46
CA ALA A 39 -0.41 -14.75 9.52
C ALA A 39 -1.88 -14.89 9.99
N CYS A 40 -2.83 -14.95 9.06
CA CYS A 40 -4.25 -14.91 9.42
C CYS A 40 -4.80 -16.29 9.79
N ASN A 41 -4.39 -17.32 9.05
CA ASN A 41 -5.07 -18.61 9.07
C ASN A 41 -4.26 -19.68 9.79
N ASN A 42 -2.91 -19.69 9.68
CA ASN A 42 -2.07 -20.63 10.42
C ASN A 42 -1.72 -20.13 11.83
N SER A 43 -1.50 -18.82 12.00
CA SER A 43 -1.21 -18.23 13.32
C SER A 43 -2.38 -17.51 13.99
N GLN A 44 -3.55 -17.47 13.33
CA GLN A 44 -4.78 -16.87 13.85
C GLN A 44 -4.67 -15.38 14.24
N SER A 45 -3.76 -14.63 13.62
CA SER A 45 -3.66 -13.19 13.87
C SER A 45 -4.79 -12.45 13.16
N HIS A 46 -5.33 -11.41 13.79
CA HIS A 46 -6.30 -10.54 13.14
C HIS A 46 -5.64 -9.80 11.97
N TRP A 47 -6.24 -9.84 10.78
CA TRP A 47 -5.65 -9.38 9.50
C TRP A 47 -5.10 -7.95 9.52
N LYS A 48 -5.70 -7.06 10.31
CA LYS A 48 -5.37 -5.62 10.33
C LYS A 48 -3.90 -5.33 10.65
N ILE A 49 -3.35 -5.94 11.69
CA ILE A 49 -1.97 -5.68 12.13
C ILE A 49 -0.94 -6.13 11.08
N PRO A 50 -0.97 -7.37 10.57
CA PRO A 50 -0.02 -7.79 9.54
C PRO A 50 -0.30 -7.11 8.18
N ALA A 51 -1.52 -6.65 7.91
CA ALA A 51 -1.79 -5.76 6.78
C ALA A 51 -1.08 -4.40 6.90
N GLN A 52 -1.05 -3.80 8.10
CA GLN A 52 -0.30 -2.57 8.36
C GLN A 52 1.21 -2.79 8.21
N TRP A 53 1.73 -3.94 8.68
CA TRP A 53 3.12 -4.34 8.47
C TRP A 53 3.48 -4.38 6.98
N MET A 54 2.71 -5.11 6.18
CA MET A 54 2.99 -5.22 4.74
C MET A 54 2.86 -3.85 4.05
N TYR A 55 1.82 -3.06 4.38
CA TYR A 55 1.64 -1.71 3.85
C TYR A 55 2.84 -0.80 4.14
N TYR A 56 3.37 -0.83 5.37
CA TYR A 56 4.51 -0.01 5.79
C TYR A 56 5.75 -0.26 4.92
N HIS A 57 6.02 -1.51 4.57
CA HIS A 57 7.23 -1.87 3.82
C HIS A 57 7.09 -1.72 2.29
N LEU A 58 5.88 -1.73 1.75
CA LEU A 58 5.66 -1.70 0.31
C LEU A 58 5.86 -0.30 -0.30
N ILE A 59 6.71 -0.20 -1.33
CA ILE A 59 6.80 1.02 -2.17
C ILE A 59 5.56 1.21 -3.04
N ASP A 60 4.84 0.13 -3.34
CA ASP A 60 3.55 0.13 -4.06
C ASP A 60 2.35 0.05 -3.09
N GLY A 61 2.58 0.41 -1.81
CA GLY A 61 1.59 0.30 -0.75
C GLY A 61 0.37 1.19 -0.97
N ASP A 62 -0.73 0.59 -1.40
CA ASP A 62 -2.07 1.18 -1.39
C ASP A 62 -2.93 0.51 -0.31
N TRP A 63 -3.47 1.31 0.62
CA TRP A 63 -4.20 0.75 1.76
C TRP A 63 -5.49 0.04 1.33
N ALA A 64 -6.20 0.56 0.32
CA ALA A 64 -7.45 -0.04 -0.13
C ALA A 64 -7.20 -1.44 -0.72
N SER A 65 -6.24 -1.56 -1.63
CA SER A 65 -5.86 -2.81 -2.30
C SER A 65 -5.23 -3.82 -1.33
N ASN A 66 -4.36 -3.34 -0.44
CA ASN A 66 -3.73 -4.17 0.58
C ASN A 66 -4.76 -4.71 1.58
N ALA A 67 -5.56 -3.84 2.22
CA ALA A 67 -6.56 -4.26 3.20
C ALA A 67 -7.59 -5.22 2.59
N LEU A 68 -8.05 -4.96 1.35
CA LEU A 68 -8.98 -5.84 0.67
C LEU A 68 -8.40 -7.24 0.42
N SER A 69 -7.13 -7.31 0.00
CA SER A 69 -6.42 -8.57 -0.21
C SER A 69 -6.25 -9.37 1.08
N TRP A 70 -5.86 -8.70 2.18
CA TRP A 70 -5.72 -9.31 3.50
C TRP A 70 -7.07 -9.85 4.05
N GLN A 71 -8.16 -9.08 3.89
CA GLN A 71 -9.50 -9.53 4.25
C GLN A 71 -9.97 -10.73 3.43
N TRP A 72 -9.62 -10.77 2.15
CA TRP A 72 -9.93 -11.91 1.27
C TRP A 72 -9.20 -13.17 1.72
N VAL A 73 -7.90 -13.07 2.00
CA VAL A 73 -7.10 -14.21 2.49
C VAL A 73 -7.64 -14.72 3.84
N ALA A 74 -7.98 -13.80 4.74
CA ALA A 74 -8.53 -14.12 6.06
C ALA A 74 -9.98 -14.66 6.01
N GLY A 75 -10.65 -14.59 4.86
CA GLY A 75 -12.06 -14.98 4.71
C GLY A 75 -13.05 -14.00 5.37
N SER A 76 -12.66 -12.75 5.63
CA SER A 76 -13.54 -11.74 6.23
C SER A 76 -14.55 -11.15 5.25
N ASN A 77 -14.25 -11.21 3.94
CA ASN A 77 -15.14 -10.77 2.86
C ASN A 77 -15.38 -11.90 1.82
N ALA A 78 -15.09 -13.15 2.19
CA ALA A 78 -15.20 -14.33 1.34
C ALA A 78 -15.81 -15.52 2.10
N ASN A 79 -16.37 -16.49 1.37
CA ASN A 79 -17.04 -17.65 1.98
C ASN A 79 -16.08 -18.68 2.59
N LYS A 80 -14.77 -18.59 2.32
CA LYS A 80 -13.74 -19.53 2.77
C LYS A 80 -12.42 -18.79 2.99
N LYS A 81 -11.64 -19.28 3.96
CA LYS A 81 -10.24 -18.89 4.17
C LYS A 81 -9.36 -19.39 3.02
N TYR A 82 -8.36 -18.60 2.67
CA TYR A 82 -7.32 -19.03 1.72
C TYR A 82 -6.15 -19.69 2.45
N TYR A 83 -5.68 -20.83 1.95
CA TYR A 83 -4.48 -21.50 2.44
C TYR A 83 -3.54 -21.79 1.27
N ALA A 84 -2.25 -21.90 1.56
CA ALA A 84 -1.26 -22.46 0.65
C ALA A 84 -0.51 -23.57 1.39
N ASN A 85 -0.50 -24.78 0.80
CA ASN A 85 0.34 -25.87 1.29
C ASN A 85 1.74 -25.77 0.68
N GLN A 86 2.67 -26.57 1.21
CA GLN A 86 4.06 -26.56 0.79
C GLN A 86 4.22 -26.84 -0.72
N GLU A 87 3.41 -27.73 -1.30
CA GLU A 87 3.41 -28.02 -2.73
C GLU A 87 3.04 -26.77 -3.57
N ASN A 88 2.03 -26.01 -3.15
CA ASN A 88 1.64 -24.78 -3.83
C ASN A 88 2.77 -23.75 -3.82
N ILE A 89 3.40 -23.56 -2.65
CA ILE A 89 4.55 -22.65 -2.49
C ILE A 89 5.71 -23.12 -3.37
N ASN A 90 6.09 -24.39 -3.31
CA ASN A 90 7.14 -24.98 -4.14
C ASN A 90 6.89 -24.74 -5.64
N LYS A 91 5.65 -24.94 -6.10
CA LYS A 91 5.28 -24.74 -7.50
C LYS A 91 5.45 -23.30 -7.98
N TYR A 92 5.01 -22.33 -7.19
CA TYR A 92 4.97 -20.91 -7.61
C TYR A 92 6.17 -20.08 -7.16
N CYS A 93 6.98 -20.61 -6.24
CA CYS A 93 8.23 -20.01 -5.79
C CYS A 93 9.47 -20.78 -6.28
N TYR A 94 9.27 -21.85 -7.06
CA TYR A 94 10.34 -22.66 -7.64
C TYR A 94 11.27 -23.30 -6.59
N THR A 95 10.73 -23.67 -5.44
CA THR A 95 11.45 -24.35 -4.35
C THR A 95 11.07 -25.84 -4.27
N ARG A 96 11.75 -26.61 -3.40
CA ARG A 96 11.48 -28.05 -3.17
C ARG A 96 11.47 -28.41 -1.69
N GLN A 97 11.15 -27.44 -0.84
CA GLN A 97 11.19 -27.62 0.61
C GLN A 97 10.11 -28.63 1.04
N GLN A 98 10.42 -29.44 2.05
CA GLN A 98 9.56 -30.49 2.62
C GLN A 98 9.66 -30.46 4.14
N SER A 99 8.82 -31.25 4.82
CA SER A 99 8.82 -31.39 6.28
C SER A 99 8.58 -30.07 7.03
N THR A 100 7.76 -29.19 6.45
CA THR A 100 7.31 -27.95 7.09
C THR A 100 5.93 -28.12 7.72
N PHE A 101 5.49 -27.16 8.53
CA PHE A 101 4.11 -27.16 9.04
C PHE A 101 3.05 -26.98 7.94
N LEU A 102 3.45 -26.58 6.73
CA LEU A 102 2.57 -26.47 5.55
C LEU A 102 2.60 -27.71 4.66
N ASP A 103 3.45 -28.70 4.96
CA ASP A 103 3.59 -29.95 4.22
C ASP A 103 2.48 -30.95 4.60
N VAL A 104 1.24 -30.51 4.41
CA VAL A 104 0.02 -31.22 4.78
C VAL A 104 -1.02 -31.13 3.65
N PRO A 105 -1.97 -32.07 3.55
CA PRO A 105 -3.09 -31.94 2.64
C PRO A 105 -4.01 -30.78 3.05
N TYR A 106 -4.67 -30.15 2.07
CA TYR A 106 -5.58 -29.02 2.32
C TYR A 106 -6.69 -29.31 3.34
N SER A 107 -7.13 -30.56 3.46
CA SER A 107 -8.15 -30.98 4.43
C SER A 107 -7.69 -30.84 5.89
N ALA A 108 -6.39 -30.84 6.15
CA ALA A 108 -5.83 -30.78 7.51
C ALA A 108 -5.86 -29.37 8.12
N PHE A 109 -5.83 -28.31 7.30
CA PHE A 109 -5.68 -26.93 7.78
C PHE A 109 -6.75 -26.49 8.79
N ASN A 110 -8.00 -26.96 8.64
CA ASN A 110 -9.08 -26.57 9.53
C ASN A 110 -8.95 -27.13 10.96
N GLN A 111 -8.13 -28.16 11.16
CA GLN A 111 -7.94 -28.86 12.44
C GLN A 111 -6.54 -28.65 13.01
N MET A 112 -5.72 -27.86 12.33
CA MET A 112 -4.32 -27.67 12.64
C MET A 112 -4.17 -26.73 13.85
N SER A 113 -3.37 -27.14 14.84
CA SER A 113 -2.94 -26.25 15.92
C SER A 113 -1.97 -25.19 15.37
N ILE A 114 -1.86 -24.06 16.08
CA ILE A 114 -0.88 -23.01 15.73
C ILE A 114 0.53 -23.62 15.82
N PRO A 115 1.32 -23.65 14.73
CA PRO A 115 2.71 -24.10 14.75
C PRO A 115 3.53 -23.34 15.79
N GLU A 116 4.45 -24.03 16.47
CA GLU A 116 5.28 -23.44 17.54
C GLU A 116 5.99 -22.15 17.11
N VAL A 117 6.60 -22.15 15.92
CA VAL A 117 7.28 -20.99 15.31
C VAL A 117 6.36 -19.78 15.08
N LEU A 118 5.03 -19.96 15.08
CA LEU A 118 4.06 -18.90 14.86
C LEU A 118 3.35 -18.44 16.15
N GLN A 119 3.61 -19.06 17.30
CA GLN A 119 2.89 -18.78 18.55
C GLN A 119 3.29 -17.44 19.17
N GLU A 120 4.56 -17.04 19.06
CA GLU A 120 5.02 -15.77 19.58
C GLU A 120 4.45 -14.61 18.75
N THR A 121 3.90 -13.60 19.43
CA THR A 121 3.26 -12.46 18.77
C THR A 121 3.82 -11.15 19.32
N SER A 122 3.87 -10.15 18.44
CA SER A 122 4.25 -8.78 18.76
C SER A 122 3.36 -7.82 17.97
N THR A 123 3.23 -6.59 18.47
CA THR A 123 2.56 -5.49 17.77
C THR A 123 3.63 -4.46 17.41
N PRO A 124 4.19 -4.51 16.19
CA PRO A 124 5.22 -3.57 15.78
C PRO A 124 4.68 -2.13 15.75
N GLU A 125 5.51 -1.18 16.17
CA GLU A 125 5.25 0.25 16.01
C GLU A 125 5.82 0.73 14.69
N PHE A 126 4.97 1.38 13.88
CA PHE A 126 5.36 1.92 12.59
C PHE A 126 5.45 3.44 12.66
N LYS A 127 6.58 3.99 12.23
CA LYS A 127 6.81 5.43 12.21
C LYS A 127 7.44 5.85 10.90
N THR A 128 6.87 6.89 10.31
CA THR A 128 7.47 7.61 9.17
C THR A 128 8.42 8.68 9.71
N THR A 129 9.61 8.77 9.15
CA THR A 129 10.49 9.92 9.36
C THR A 129 10.32 10.86 8.17
N LEU A 130 9.70 12.01 8.40
CA LEU A 130 9.57 13.05 7.38
C LEU A 130 10.92 13.76 7.16
N PRO A 131 11.25 14.12 5.92
CA PRO A 131 12.44 14.90 5.64
C PRO A 131 12.28 16.33 6.17
N THR A 132 13.40 16.99 6.46
CA THR A 132 13.40 18.44 6.69
C THR A 132 13.23 19.16 5.36
N THR A 133 12.20 20.00 5.26
CA THR A 133 11.88 20.73 4.02
C THR A 133 12.14 22.22 4.16
N SER A 134 12.50 22.86 3.04
CA SER A 134 12.56 24.32 2.96
C SER A 134 11.18 24.91 2.69
N ASN A 135 11.01 26.20 2.94
CA ASN A 135 9.80 26.91 2.57
C ASN A 135 9.64 26.95 1.04
N PRO A 136 8.45 26.62 0.48
CA PRO A 136 8.21 26.74 -0.94
C PRO A 136 8.24 28.19 -1.40
N THR A 137 8.71 28.40 -2.63
CA THR A 137 8.59 29.66 -3.37
C THR A 137 7.28 29.62 -4.17
N ILE A 138 6.42 30.61 -3.95
CA ILE A 138 5.10 30.70 -4.58
C ILE A 138 5.06 31.88 -5.55
N ASP A 139 4.80 31.61 -6.83
CA ASP A 139 4.40 32.61 -7.82
C ASP A 139 2.88 32.76 -7.77
N ALA A 140 2.39 33.85 -7.17
CA ALA A 140 0.97 34.13 -7.02
C ALA A 140 0.23 34.39 -8.35
N SER A 141 0.94 34.51 -9.47
CA SER A 141 0.33 34.70 -10.80
C SER A 141 -0.13 33.39 -11.46
N VAL A 142 0.22 32.23 -10.89
CA VAL A 142 -0.11 30.91 -11.42
C VAL A 142 -0.76 30.02 -10.36
N PRO A 143 -1.55 29.01 -10.76
CA PRO A 143 -2.14 28.07 -9.81
C PRO A 143 -1.08 27.27 -9.06
N THR A 144 -1.46 26.73 -7.89
CA THR A 144 -0.65 25.80 -7.10
C THR A 144 -1.25 24.40 -7.16
N LEU A 145 -0.49 23.46 -7.72
CA LEU A 145 -0.85 22.05 -7.82
C LEU A 145 -0.31 21.28 -6.61
N ILE A 146 -1.22 20.65 -5.87
CA ILE A 146 -0.86 19.83 -4.71
C ILE A 146 -0.81 18.37 -5.10
N TYR A 147 0.41 17.82 -5.02
CA TYR A 147 0.71 16.40 -5.12
C TYR A 147 0.82 15.81 -3.71
N ASN A 148 0.56 14.52 -3.55
CA ASN A 148 0.73 13.81 -2.28
C ASN A 148 1.14 12.36 -2.55
N TYR A 149 1.42 11.58 -1.48
CA TYR A 149 1.90 10.20 -1.59
C TYR A 149 1.04 9.29 -2.49
N TYR A 150 -0.28 9.50 -2.52
CA TYR A 150 -1.21 8.68 -3.31
C TYR A 150 -1.45 9.24 -4.70
N ASN A 151 -0.88 10.41 -5.02
CA ASN A 151 -1.18 11.16 -6.21
C ASN A 151 0.06 11.89 -6.76
N LEU A 152 0.94 11.10 -7.38
CA LEU A 152 2.21 11.51 -8.00
C LEU A 152 2.23 11.21 -9.51
N ASP A 153 1.23 11.70 -10.22
CA ASP A 153 1.13 11.55 -11.68
C ASP A 153 1.96 12.64 -12.39
N PRO A 154 3.08 12.31 -13.07
CA PRO A 154 3.90 13.29 -13.75
C PRO A 154 3.23 13.93 -14.97
N ASN A 155 2.16 13.32 -15.49
CA ASN A 155 1.42 13.87 -16.63
C ASN A 155 0.30 14.82 -16.20
N TRP A 156 -0.03 14.88 -14.91
CA TRP A 156 -1.11 15.74 -14.42
C TRP A 156 -0.73 17.22 -14.57
N ARG A 157 -1.43 17.91 -15.48
CA ARG A 157 -1.23 19.34 -15.79
C ARG A 157 0.24 19.68 -16.11
N SER A 158 0.96 18.75 -16.74
CA SER A 158 2.38 18.91 -17.06
C SER A 158 2.67 20.07 -18.02
N SER A 159 1.73 20.42 -18.90
CA SER A 159 1.87 21.54 -19.84
C SER A 159 1.53 22.92 -19.24
N GLU A 160 0.98 22.98 -18.02
CA GLU A 160 0.57 24.24 -17.39
C GLU A 160 1.75 24.86 -16.61
N LYS A 161 1.92 26.18 -16.67
CA LYS A 161 2.82 26.87 -15.74
C LYS A 161 2.12 26.93 -14.37
N ALA A 162 2.71 26.34 -13.35
CA ALA A 162 2.12 26.25 -12.01
C ALA A 162 3.18 26.06 -10.92
N ASN A 163 2.86 26.45 -9.69
CA ASN A 163 3.64 26.03 -8.51
C ASN A 163 3.32 24.56 -8.24
N ARG A 164 4.31 23.67 -8.17
CA ARG A 164 4.10 22.24 -7.90
C ARG A 164 4.63 21.89 -6.53
N ILE A 165 3.77 21.38 -5.66
CA ILE A 165 4.14 21.07 -4.28
C ILE A 165 3.78 19.61 -3.97
N LEU A 166 4.79 18.80 -3.67
CA LEU A 166 4.60 17.53 -2.98
C LEU A 166 4.38 17.82 -1.49
N LEU A 167 3.13 17.71 -1.06
CA LEU A 167 2.70 17.90 0.31
C LEU A 167 2.82 16.60 1.09
N MET A 168 3.55 16.65 2.21
CA MET A 168 3.69 15.57 3.17
C MET A 168 3.10 15.98 4.52
N GLU A 169 1.85 15.58 4.76
CA GLU A 169 1.12 15.91 6.00
C GLU A 169 1.51 14.95 7.15
N PRO A 170 2.10 15.45 8.26
CA PRO A 170 2.44 14.64 9.42
C PRO A 170 1.26 13.81 9.95
N SER A 171 0.06 14.39 10.00
CA SER A 171 -1.17 13.71 10.43
C SER A 171 -1.50 12.46 9.59
N LYS A 172 -1.32 12.53 8.26
CA LYS A 172 -1.58 11.40 7.35
C LYS A 172 -0.55 10.30 7.54
N PHE A 173 0.73 10.65 7.65
CA PHE A 173 1.81 9.68 7.88
C PHE A 173 1.84 9.10 9.29
N GLN A 174 1.16 9.72 10.26
CA GLN A 174 0.90 9.11 11.57
C GLN A 174 -0.18 8.03 11.47
N GLN A 175 -1.22 8.24 10.64
CA GLN A 175 -2.30 7.27 10.44
C GLN A 175 -1.92 6.12 9.50
N TYR A 176 -1.18 6.44 8.43
CA TYR A 176 -0.70 5.52 7.41
C TYR A 176 0.82 5.65 7.27
N PRO A 177 1.57 5.10 8.23
CA PRO A 177 3.02 5.19 8.21
C PRO A 177 3.60 4.39 7.05
N ILE A 178 4.72 4.88 6.50
CA ILE A 178 5.49 4.24 5.44
C ILE A 178 6.95 4.14 5.85
N SER A 179 7.63 3.13 5.30
CA SER A 179 9.05 2.90 5.52
C SER A 179 9.93 3.93 4.80
N LYS A 180 11.22 3.94 5.15
CA LYS A 180 12.22 4.75 4.45
C LYS A 180 12.28 4.43 2.95
N ASN A 181 12.20 3.16 2.55
CA ASN A 181 12.24 2.77 1.14
C ASN A 181 11.07 3.38 0.35
N ALA A 182 9.86 3.35 0.92
CA ALA A 182 8.68 3.97 0.31
C ALA A 182 8.80 5.51 0.25
N MET A 183 9.35 6.13 1.29
CA MET A 183 9.64 7.57 1.31
C MET A 183 10.65 7.95 0.22
N ASP A 184 11.79 7.25 0.15
CA ASP A 184 12.83 7.48 -0.84
C ASP A 184 12.28 7.28 -2.26
N PHE A 185 11.49 6.22 -2.48
CA PHE A 185 10.85 5.96 -3.77
C PHE A 185 9.91 7.10 -4.18
N MET A 186 9.04 7.56 -3.27
CA MET A 186 8.15 8.70 -3.51
C MET A 186 8.93 9.97 -3.90
N LEU A 187 9.97 10.30 -3.12
CA LEU A 187 10.77 11.50 -3.34
C LEU A 187 11.55 11.45 -4.66
N ASN A 188 12.15 10.30 -4.99
CA ASN A 188 12.83 10.11 -6.27
C ASN A 188 11.84 10.21 -7.44
N LEU A 189 10.68 9.56 -7.34
CA LEU A 189 9.64 9.64 -8.37
C LEU A 189 9.22 11.09 -8.61
N ALA A 190 9.02 11.87 -7.54
CA ALA A 190 8.67 13.28 -7.63
C ALA A 190 9.78 14.10 -8.30
N ASN A 191 11.00 14.06 -7.75
CA ASN A 191 12.11 14.88 -8.21
C ASN A 191 12.56 14.55 -9.65
N ASP A 192 12.51 13.28 -10.04
CA ASP A 192 13.01 12.83 -11.34
C ASP A 192 11.98 13.03 -12.46
N ASN A 193 10.68 13.12 -12.15
CA ASN A 193 9.61 13.07 -13.15
C ASN A 193 8.66 14.27 -13.14
N ILE A 194 8.69 15.12 -12.11
CA ILE A 194 7.79 16.29 -12.01
C ILE A 194 8.64 17.56 -12.01
N GLU A 195 8.58 18.29 -13.12
CA GLU A 195 9.34 19.53 -13.31
C GLU A 195 9.02 20.58 -12.23
N ASP A 196 10.06 21.20 -11.68
CA ASP A 196 9.98 22.24 -10.64
C ASP A 196 9.20 21.85 -9.37
N ILE A 197 9.10 20.56 -9.05
CA ILE A 197 8.41 20.14 -7.83
C ILE A 197 9.17 20.57 -6.57
N GLN A 198 8.43 21.15 -5.63
CA GLN A 198 8.91 21.55 -4.32
C GLN A 198 8.34 20.61 -3.26
N ILE A 199 9.15 20.23 -2.28
CA ILE A 199 8.74 19.31 -1.23
C ILE A 199 8.42 20.11 0.02
N TYR A 200 7.24 19.89 0.62
CA TYR A 200 6.83 20.56 1.85
C TYR A 200 6.28 19.56 2.87
N ALA A 201 6.89 19.53 4.07
CA ALA A 201 6.43 18.74 5.21
C ALA A 201 5.66 19.65 6.18
N GLY A 202 4.34 19.48 6.23
CA GLY A 202 3.45 20.28 7.06
C GLY A 202 1.99 20.00 6.72
N GLU A 203 1.06 20.53 7.50
CA GLU A 203 -0.37 20.31 7.24
C GLU A 203 -0.83 21.18 6.06
N PHE A 204 -1.84 20.70 5.32
CA PHE A 204 -2.41 21.45 4.17
C PHE A 204 -2.83 22.88 4.56
N GLN A 205 -3.50 23.03 5.71
CA GLN A 205 -3.99 24.33 6.16
C GLN A 205 -2.85 25.28 6.53
N GLU A 206 -1.72 24.75 7.02
CA GLU A 206 -0.52 25.53 7.32
C GLU A 206 0.14 26.00 6.02
N LEU A 207 0.27 25.12 5.03
CA LEU A 207 0.78 25.48 3.70
C LEU A 207 -0.06 26.61 3.09
N GLN A 208 -1.38 26.46 3.05
CA GLN A 208 -2.27 27.45 2.46
C GLN A 208 -2.16 28.81 3.15
N LYS A 209 -2.19 28.81 4.50
CA LYS A 209 -2.19 30.04 5.30
C LYS A 209 -0.83 30.74 5.33
N ASN A 210 0.26 29.99 5.51
CA ASN A 210 1.60 30.57 5.71
C ASN A 210 2.15 31.19 4.43
N PHE A 211 1.68 30.74 3.27
CA PHE A 211 2.14 31.21 1.97
C PHE A 211 1.06 31.94 1.16
N ASP A 212 -0.09 32.25 1.79
CA ASP A 212 -1.21 33.01 1.20
C ASP A 212 -1.66 32.47 -0.18
N ILE A 213 -1.77 31.14 -0.29
CA ILE A 213 -2.07 30.47 -1.56
C ILE A 213 -3.58 30.53 -1.84
N GLN A 214 -3.96 31.29 -2.85
CA GLN A 214 -5.37 31.55 -3.19
C GLN A 214 -5.94 30.56 -4.23
N ASP A 215 -5.16 30.16 -5.23
CA ASP A 215 -5.58 29.26 -6.31
C ASP A 215 -4.90 27.88 -6.16
N ILE A 216 -5.59 26.98 -5.46
CA ILE A 216 -5.13 25.60 -5.23
C ILE A 216 -5.91 24.64 -6.11
N ILE A 217 -5.19 23.72 -6.76
CA ILE A 217 -5.77 22.60 -7.50
C ILE A 217 -5.17 21.30 -6.95
N TYR A 218 -6.00 20.29 -6.73
CA TYR A 218 -5.59 18.95 -6.27
C TYR A 218 -6.42 17.87 -6.95
N LYS A 219 -5.87 16.66 -7.10
CA LYS A 219 -6.65 15.51 -7.59
C LYS A 219 -7.50 14.92 -6.46
N GLU A 220 -8.69 14.45 -6.80
CA GLU A 220 -9.60 13.79 -5.87
C GLU A 220 -8.96 12.53 -5.30
N HIS A 221 -8.95 12.43 -3.97
CA HIS A 221 -8.51 11.25 -3.26
C HIS A 221 -9.24 11.17 -1.91
N PRO A 222 -9.64 9.97 -1.42
CA PRO A 222 -10.39 9.85 -0.16
C PRO A 222 -9.71 10.46 1.07
N LEU A 223 -8.38 10.61 1.04
CA LEU A 223 -7.62 11.23 2.13
C LEU A 223 -7.51 12.76 2.04
N ASN A 224 -7.94 13.38 0.95
CA ASN A 224 -7.87 14.84 0.74
C ASN A 224 -9.09 15.57 1.31
N TYR A 225 -9.84 14.96 2.24
CA TYR A 225 -11.09 15.52 2.81
C TYR A 225 -10.94 16.88 3.50
N ASN A 226 -9.70 17.26 3.85
CA ASN A 226 -9.37 18.53 4.49
C ASN A 226 -8.86 19.59 3.49
N TYR A 227 -8.75 19.27 2.20
CA TYR A 227 -8.21 20.20 1.19
C TYR A 227 -9.30 21.19 0.77
N SER A 228 -8.89 22.40 0.41
CA SER A 228 -9.77 23.44 -0.13
C SER A 228 -9.17 23.99 -1.42
N GLY A 229 -10.02 24.26 -2.41
CA GLY A 229 -9.59 24.63 -3.76
C GLY A 229 -10.38 23.88 -4.84
N LYS A 230 -9.84 23.86 -6.05
CA LYS A 230 -10.41 23.15 -7.19
C LYS A 230 -9.98 21.67 -7.15
N GLU A 231 -10.94 20.78 -7.00
CA GLU A 231 -10.70 19.34 -7.10
C GLU A 231 -10.81 18.89 -8.56
N ASP A 232 -9.73 18.35 -9.12
CA ASP A 232 -9.74 17.63 -10.38
C ASP A 232 -10.17 16.17 -10.12
N PRO A 233 -11.07 15.59 -10.94
CA PRO A 233 -11.46 14.20 -10.77
C PRO A 233 -10.28 13.26 -11.02
N ARG A 234 -10.26 12.12 -10.32
CA ARG A 234 -9.35 11.02 -10.67
C ARG A 234 -9.62 10.50 -12.09
N ASP A 235 -8.60 9.95 -12.73
CA ASP A 235 -8.74 9.32 -14.03
C ASP A 235 -9.49 7.99 -13.90
N TRP A 236 -10.55 7.82 -14.68
CA TRP A 236 -11.32 6.59 -14.72
C TRP A 236 -11.01 5.81 -16.00
N MET A 237 -10.55 4.56 -15.84
CA MET A 237 -10.36 3.66 -16.98
C MET A 237 -11.67 3.30 -17.69
N PHE A 238 -12.80 3.36 -16.98
CA PHE A 238 -14.11 2.92 -17.46
C PHE A 238 -15.21 3.87 -17.02
N SER A 239 -16.25 4.02 -17.85
CA SER A 239 -17.44 4.82 -17.55
C SER A 239 -18.43 4.11 -16.62
N VAL A 240 -18.16 2.84 -16.31
CA VAL A 240 -18.98 1.95 -15.48
C VAL A 240 -19.13 2.49 -14.05
N LYS A 241 -20.37 2.84 -13.68
CA LYS A 241 -20.75 3.30 -12.33
C LYS A 241 -21.69 2.31 -11.64
N GLY A 242 -21.87 2.47 -10.33
CA GLY A 242 -22.82 1.73 -9.51
C GLY A 242 -22.21 0.61 -8.66
N TYR A 243 -23.05 -0.02 -7.84
CA TYR A 243 -22.64 -1.13 -6.98
C TYR A 243 -22.72 -2.47 -7.72
N TYR A 244 -21.68 -3.29 -7.58
CA TYR A 244 -21.60 -4.64 -8.16
C TYR A 244 -21.34 -5.67 -7.06
N ARG A 245 -22.10 -6.77 -7.07
CA ARG A 245 -21.99 -7.83 -6.07
C ARG A 245 -20.69 -8.63 -6.14
N SER A 246 -19.93 -8.51 -7.23
CA SER A 246 -18.61 -9.13 -7.37
C SER A 246 -17.74 -8.36 -8.37
N PHE A 247 -16.42 -8.48 -8.21
CA PHE A 247 -15.46 -7.95 -9.17
C PHE A 247 -15.73 -8.47 -10.59
N PHE A 248 -16.06 -9.75 -10.77
CA PHE A 248 -16.36 -10.30 -12.10
C PHE A 248 -17.61 -9.68 -12.74
N ALA A 249 -18.64 -9.36 -11.95
CA ALA A 249 -19.82 -8.68 -12.45
C ALA A 249 -19.51 -7.25 -12.91
N PHE A 250 -18.71 -6.53 -12.12
CA PHE A 250 -18.17 -5.21 -12.49
C PHE A 250 -17.31 -5.30 -13.75
N TRP A 251 -16.30 -6.17 -13.75
CA TRP A 251 -15.34 -6.33 -14.85
C TRP A 251 -16.01 -6.73 -16.16
N LYS A 252 -17.08 -7.53 -16.12
CA LYS A 252 -17.86 -7.88 -17.31
C LYS A 252 -18.44 -6.63 -17.99
N LYS A 253 -18.82 -5.59 -17.23
CA LYS A 253 -19.27 -4.31 -17.78
C LYS A 253 -18.11 -3.50 -18.33
N CYS A 254 -17.00 -3.38 -17.59
CA CYS A 254 -15.80 -2.67 -18.04
C CYS A 254 -15.26 -3.24 -19.36
N LYS A 255 -15.23 -4.58 -19.49
CA LYS A 255 -14.78 -5.27 -20.69
C LYS A 255 -15.60 -4.92 -21.94
N MET A 256 -16.84 -4.44 -21.79
CA MET A 256 -17.65 -4.00 -22.94
C MET A 256 -17.13 -2.69 -23.54
N GLU A 257 -16.38 -1.89 -22.79
CA GLU A 257 -15.79 -0.62 -23.22
C GLU A 257 -14.39 -0.76 -23.83
N LEU A 258 -13.71 -1.90 -23.63
CA LEU A 258 -12.41 -2.23 -24.23
C LEU A 258 -12.50 -2.65 -25.72
N LYS A 259 -13.64 -2.42 -26.37
CA LYS A 259 -13.90 -2.85 -27.75
C LYS A 259 -13.60 -1.75 -28.75
#